data_AF-A0A2A4ITL3-F1
#
_entry.id   AF-A0A2A4ITL3-F1
#
_cell.length_a   1.000
_cell.length_b   1.000
_cell.length_c   1.000
_cell.angle_alpha   90.00
_cell.angle_beta   90.00
_cell.angle_gamma   90.00
#
_symmetry.space_group_name_H-M   'P 1'
#
loop_
_entity.id
_entity.type
_entity.pdbx_description
1 polymer ?
#
loop_
_entity_poly.entity_id
_entity_poly.type
_entity_poly.pdbx_seq_one_letter_code
_entity_poly.pdbx_strand_id
1 'polypeptide(L)'
;MSDVSDKSSRRSLRRQRSIYQVHYCIRRQDAEMTARPIALATSPLEVQAYALQVAGHASTQDTKYLGLLQCNNGTIMKPILKEAQKREVDFYERLKTASDPELRELRTLVAKYFGTRRYCYNGFEQEYIILEDLTQRMLEPCIMDVKI
;
A
#
# COMPACT_ATOMS: atom_id res chain seq x y z
N MET A 1 -3.30 58.58 40.54
CA MET A 1 -2.99 57.17 40.82
C MET A 1 -3.82 56.30 39.91
N SER A 2 -3.21 55.73 38.88
CA SER A 2 -3.73 54.57 38.15
C SER A 2 -2.66 54.10 37.17
N ASP A 3 -1.91 53.10 37.62
CA ASP A 3 -0.88 52.35 36.88
C ASP A 3 -1.41 51.84 35.54
N VAL A 4 -0.76 52.24 34.44
CA VAL A 4 -0.93 51.58 33.14
C VAL A 4 0.03 50.40 33.11
N SER A 5 -0.49 49.22 33.39
CA SER A 5 0.28 47.98 33.41
C SER A 5 0.68 47.58 31.99
N ASP A 6 1.96 47.71 31.68
CA ASP A 6 2.56 47.30 30.40
C ASP A 6 2.63 45.77 30.32
N LYS A 7 1.61 45.13 29.71
CA LYS A 7 1.57 43.68 29.53
C LYS A 7 2.38 43.28 28.30
N SER A 8 3.67 43.05 28.50
CA SER A 8 4.54 42.34 27.56
C SER A 8 4.01 40.94 27.26
N SER A 9 3.36 40.77 26.10
CA SER A 9 3.01 39.46 25.55
C SER A 9 4.27 38.76 25.06
N ARG A 10 4.90 37.96 25.93
CA ARG A 10 5.97 37.03 25.53
C ARG A 10 5.35 35.93 24.66
N ARG A 11 5.34 36.13 23.34
CA ARG A 11 5.13 35.03 22.39
C ARG A 11 6.22 33.98 22.65
N SER A 12 5.80 32.80 23.09
CA SER A 12 6.67 31.62 23.17
C SER A 12 7.26 31.38 21.78
N LEU A 13 8.57 31.60 21.63
CA LEU A 13 9.32 31.12 20.47
C LEU A 13 9.11 29.61 20.42
N ARG A 14 8.31 29.13 19.45
CA ARG A 14 8.28 27.71 19.11
C ARG A 14 9.71 27.36 18.74
N ARG A 15 10.42 26.69 19.66
CA ARG A 15 11.72 26.10 19.37
C ARG A 15 11.51 25.17 18.17
N GLN A 16 11.94 25.62 17.01
CA GLN A 16 12.10 24.77 15.84
C GLN A 16 13.13 23.73 16.27
N ARG A 17 12.67 22.55 16.67
CA ARG A 17 13.55 21.43 16.98
C ARG A 17 14.27 21.11 15.68
N SER A 18 15.59 21.25 15.74
CA SER A 18 16.50 20.79 14.71
C SER A 18 16.12 19.37 14.29
N ILE A 19 15.96 19.15 12.99
CA ILE A 19 15.68 17.83 12.39
C ILE A 19 16.72 16.78 12.78
N TYR A 20 17.90 17.21 13.24
CA TYR A 20 18.97 16.34 13.72
C TYR A 20 18.72 15.73 15.12
N GLN A 21 17.67 16.13 15.84
CA GLN A 21 17.29 15.56 17.14
C GLN A 21 16.18 14.49 17.07
N VAL A 22 15.75 14.09 15.86
CA VAL A 22 14.85 12.95 15.70
C VAL A 22 15.72 11.69 15.69
N HIS A 23 16.01 11.20 16.90
CA HIS A 23 16.86 10.05 17.16
C HIS A 23 16.44 8.82 16.34
N TYR A 24 17.31 8.37 15.43
CA TYR A 24 17.32 7.03 14.82
C TYR A 24 17.72 5.94 15.84
N CYS A 25 17.17 5.97 17.06
CA CYS A 25 17.36 4.88 18.03
C CYS A 25 16.40 3.71 17.75
N ILE A 26 16.20 3.37 16.48
CA ILE A 26 15.53 2.13 16.09
C ILE A 26 16.61 1.05 16.22
N ARG A 27 16.46 0.16 17.21
CA ARG A 27 17.29 -1.05 17.29
C ARG A 27 17.07 -1.83 15.99
N ARG A 28 18.14 -2.13 15.24
CA ARG A 28 18.07 -3.12 14.18
C ARG A 28 17.57 -4.41 14.82
N GLN A 29 16.45 -4.91 14.34
CA GLN A 29 15.97 -6.21 14.74
C GLN A 29 16.90 -7.19 14.04
N ASP A 30 17.82 -7.80 14.79
CA ASP A 30 18.56 -8.98 14.33
C ASP A 30 17.58 -10.16 14.33
N ALA A 31 16.57 -10.08 13.46
CA ALA A 31 15.65 -11.16 13.18
C ALA A 31 16.10 -11.76 11.86
N GLU A 32 16.74 -12.90 11.96
CA GLU A 32 16.78 -13.98 10.97
C GLU A 32 16.42 -13.55 9.54
N MET A 33 17.43 -13.51 8.66
CA MET A 33 17.29 -13.31 7.21
C MET A 33 16.39 -14.38 6.61
N THR A 34 15.07 -14.28 6.79
CA THR A 34 14.08 -15.01 6.03
C THR A 34 13.81 -14.17 4.80
N ALA A 35 14.80 -14.09 3.90
CA ALA A 35 14.50 -13.78 2.52
C ALA A 35 13.37 -14.73 2.12
N ARG A 36 12.19 -14.20 1.81
CA ARG A 36 11.12 -15.05 1.30
C ARG A 36 11.69 -15.72 0.05
N PRO A 37 11.82 -17.06 0.05
CA PRO A 37 12.44 -17.73 -1.08
C PRO A 37 11.66 -17.37 -2.33
N ILE A 38 12.38 -17.19 -3.44
CA ILE A 38 11.78 -17.07 -4.76
C ILE A 38 10.97 -18.34 -4.96
N ALA A 39 9.66 -18.27 -4.76
CA ALA A 39 8.77 -19.37 -5.05
C ALA A 39 8.81 -19.56 -6.57
N LEU A 40 9.57 -20.57 -7.01
CA LEU A 40 9.53 -21.04 -8.38
C LEU A 40 8.06 -21.35 -8.71
N ALA A 41 7.62 -20.93 -9.89
CA ALA A 41 6.22 -20.93 -10.36
C ALA A 41 5.57 -22.33 -10.51
N THR A 42 6.11 -23.35 -9.85
CA THR A 42 5.71 -24.76 -9.95
C THR A 42 4.85 -25.22 -8.77
N SER A 43 4.76 -24.44 -7.68
CA SER A 43 3.84 -24.69 -6.57
C SER A 43 2.41 -24.21 -6.88
N PRO A 44 1.35 -24.79 -6.29
CA PRO A 44 0.00 -24.24 -6.39
C PRO A 44 -0.01 -22.76 -5.97
N LEU A 45 -0.94 -21.98 -6.53
CA LEU A 45 -1.06 -20.55 -6.24
C LEU A 45 -1.34 -20.38 -4.74
N GLU A 46 -0.29 -20.02 -4.01
CA GLU A 46 -0.38 -19.75 -2.58
C GLU A 46 -0.78 -18.30 -2.42
N VAL A 47 -1.88 -18.10 -1.71
CA VAL A 47 -2.50 -16.80 -1.48
C VAL A 47 -2.53 -16.55 0.01
N GLN A 48 -1.96 -15.42 0.44
CA GLN A 48 -1.89 -15.02 1.83
C GLN A 48 -2.33 -13.56 2.00
N ALA A 49 -2.69 -13.15 3.21
CA ALA A 49 -2.97 -11.74 3.48
C ALA A 49 -1.70 -10.89 3.30
N TYR A 50 -1.83 -9.72 2.68
CA TYR A 50 -0.71 -8.81 2.47
C TYR A 50 -0.31 -8.15 3.80
N ALA A 51 0.86 -8.52 4.31
CA ALA A 51 1.30 -8.15 5.65
C ALA A 51 1.73 -6.67 5.79
N LEU A 52 2.13 -6.03 4.68
CA LEU A 52 2.73 -4.70 4.67
C LEU A 52 1.74 -3.60 4.25
N GLN A 53 0.44 -3.83 4.46
CA GLN A 53 -0.58 -2.86 4.10
C GLN A 53 -0.49 -1.63 5.03
N VAL A 54 -0.10 -0.48 4.47
CA VAL A 54 0.07 0.77 5.23
C VAL A 54 -1.19 1.64 5.24
N ALA A 55 -2.09 1.42 4.27
CA ALA A 55 -3.33 2.17 4.12
C ALA A 55 -4.49 1.33 3.60
N GLY A 56 -5.71 1.87 3.73
CA GLY A 56 -6.95 1.17 3.42
C GLY A 56 -7.45 0.31 4.60
N HIS A 57 -8.61 -0.32 4.41
CA HIS A 57 -9.19 -1.17 5.45
C HIS A 57 -8.49 -2.53 5.46
N ALA A 58 -7.54 -2.71 6.38
CA ALA A 58 -7.01 -4.02 6.73
C ALA A 58 -8.11 -4.77 7.48
N SER A 59 -8.81 -5.68 6.80
CA SER A 59 -9.84 -6.56 7.37
C SER A 59 -10.93 -5.83 8.18
N THR A 60 -12.07 -5.53 7.56
CA THR A 60 -13.28 -5.24 8.35
C THR A 60 -13.56 -6.41 9.30
N GLN A 61 -13.92 -6.09 10.54
CA GLN A 61 -14.14 -7.05 11.64
C GLN A 61 -15.23 -8.11 11.34
N ASP A 62 -15.99 -7.93 10.25
CA ASP A 62 -16.88 -8.93 9.67
C ASP A 62 -16.16 -9.77 8.61
N THR A 63 -15.77 -10.97 9.03
CA THR A 63 -14.85 -11.95 8.45
C THR A 63 -15.26 -12.61 7.12
N LYS A 64 -15.92 -11.88 6.21
CA LYS A 64 -16.38 -12.46 4.94
C LYS A 64 -15.34 -12.41 3.82
N TYR A 65 -14.46 -11.41 3.85
CA TYR A 65 -13.47 -11.19 2.79
C TYR A 65 -12.11 -10.85 3.39
N LEU A 66 -11.07 -11.56 2.95
CA LEU A 66 -9.70 -11.17 3.21
C LEU A 66 -9.43 -9.84 2.47
N GLY A 67 -8.63 -8.97 3.08
CA GLY A 67 -8.30 -7.65 2.53
C GLY A 67 -7.42 -7.73 1.28
N LEU A 68 -6.32 -6.98 1.25
CA LEU A 68 -5.34 -7.13 0.18
C LEU A 68 -4.66 -8.51 0.32
N LEU A 69 -4.60 -9.27 -0.78
CA LEU A 69 -4.00 -10.59 -0.82
C LEU A 69 -2.70 -10.54 -1.64
N GLN A 70 -1.71 -11.33 -1.22
CA GLN A 70 -0.44 -11.53 -1.90
C GLN A 70 -0.37 -12.94 -2.47
N CYS A 71 0.09 -13.07 -3.70
CA CYS A 71 0.30 -14.33 -4.37
C CYS A 71 1.80 -14.63 -4.50
N ASN A 72 2.18 -15.90 -4.39
CA ASN A 72 3.57 -16.35 -4.56
C ASN A 72 4.16 -16.10 -5.96
N ASN A 73 3.33 -15.87 -6.97
CA ASN A 73 3.74 -15.55 -8.34
C ASN A 73 4.16 -14.08 -8.55
N GLY A 74 4.22 -13.26 -7.50
CA GLY A 74 4.58 -11.85 -7.59
C GLY A 74 3.43 -10.92 -7.96
N THR A 75 2.18 -11.36 -7.77
CA THR A 75 1.01 -10.50 -7.92
C THR A 75 0.34 -10.25 -6.57
N ILE A 76 -0.44 -9.18 -6.52
CA ILE A 76 -1.37 -8.87 -5.44
C ILE A 76 -2.80 -8.92 -5.98
N MET A 77 -3.73 -9.36 -5.14
CA MET A 77 -5.15 -9.38 -5.44
C MET A 77 -5.86 -8.40 -4.51
N LYS A 78 -6.41 -7.34 -5.08
CA LYS A 78 -7.15 -6.31 -4.35
C LYS A 78 -8.66 -6.51 -4.57
N PRO A 79 -9.49 -6.55 -3.51
CA PRO A 79 -10.89 -6.88 -3.64
C PRO A 79 -11.71 -5.74 -4.26
N ILE A 80 -12.65 -6.08 -5.13
CA ILE A 80 -13.58 -5.13 -5.75
C ILE A 80 -14.90 -5.12 -4.95
N LEU A 81 -14.98 -4.20 -3.98
CA LEU A 81 -16.11 -4.15 -3.04
C LEU A 81 -17.09 -3.00 -3.30
N LYS A 82 -16.58 -1.84 -3.73
CA LYS A 82 -17.39 -0.62 -3.94
C LYS A 82 -17.21 -0.14 -5.38
N GLU A 83 -18.04 0.81 -5.77
CA GLU A 83 -17.99 1.44 -7.09
C GLU A 83 -16.66 2.16 -7.37
N ALA A 84 -15.99 2.67 -6.32
CA ALA A 84 -14.66 3.25 -6.45
C ALA A 84 -13.63 2.25 -6.99
N GLN A 85 -13.68 0.99 -6.57
CA GLN A 85 -12.79 -0.06 -7.09
C GLN A 85 -13.17 -0.49 -8.52
N LYS A 86 -14.45 -0.38 -8.92
CA LYS A 86 -14.85 -0.61 -10.32
C LYS A 86 -14.25 0.45 -11.24
N ARG A 87 -14.26 1.72 -10.82
CA ARG A 87 -13.59 2.81 -11.55
C ARG A 87 -12.08 2.59 -11.66
N GLU A 88 -11.47 1.95 -10.67
CA GLU A 88 -10.05 1.56 -10.73
C GLU A 88 -9.81 0.49 -11.80
N VAL A 89 -10.68 -0.52 -11.93
CA VAL A 89 -10.60 -1.50 -13.03
C VAL A 89 -10.73 -0.81 -14.38
N ASP A 90 -11.72 0.08 -14.56
CA ASP A 90 -11.90 0.82 -15.81
C ASP A 90 -10.68 1.68 -16.16
N PHE A 91 -10.04 2.28 -15.15
CA PHE A 91 -8.79 3.02 -15.31
C PHE A 91 -7.67 2.11 -15.85
N TYR A 92 -7.46 0.95 -15.25
CA TYR A 92 -6.43 0.01 -15.69
C TYR A 92 -6.71 -0.60 -17.07
N GLU A 93 -7.97 -0.90 -17.40
CA GLU A 93 -8.35 -1.37 -18.74
C GLU A 93 -8.11 -0.32 -19.82
N ARG A 94 -8.46 0.95 -19.54
CA ARG A 94 -8.12 2.08 -20.42
C ARG A 94 -6.62 2.22 -20.58
N LEU A 95 -5.86 2.17 -19.49
CA LEU A 95 -4.41 2.32 -19.54
C LEU A 95 -3.72 1.19 -20.30
N LYS A 96 -4.27 -0.03 -20.22
CA LYS A 96 -3.80 -1.20 -20.98
C LYS A 96 -4.00 -1.04 -22.48
N THR A 97 -5.14 -0.50 -22.89
CA THR A 97 -5.56 -0.37 -24.31
C THR A 97 -5.15 0.96 -24.95
N ALA A 98 -4.71 1.94 -24.16
CA ALA A 98 -4.35 3.25 -24.65
C ALA A 98 -3.14 3.24 -25.60
N SER A 99 -3.31 3.93 -26.73
CA SER A 99 -2.25 4.20 -27.71
C SER A 99 -1.59 5.56 -27.54
N ASP A 100 -2.23 6.46 -26.76
CA ASP A 100 -1.76 7.81 -26.48
C ASP A 100 -0.38 7.79 -25.82
N PRO A 101 0.62 8.54 -26.32
CA PRO A 101 1.94 8.64 -25.73
C PRO A 101 1.94 8.92 -24.22
N GLU A 102 1.07 9.81 -23.72
CA GLU A 102 1.03 10.20 -22.31
C GLU A 102 0.56 9.03 -21.43
N LEU A 103 -0.48 8.32 -21.87
CA LEU A 103 -1.00 7.14 -21.18
C LEU A 103 0.00 5.98 -21.24
N ARG A 104 0.79 5.87 -22.31
CA ARG A 104 1.87 4.88 -22.40
C ARG A 104 2.98 5.15 -21.39
N GLU A 105 3.31 6.41 -21.14
CA GLU A 105 4.26 6.80 -20.10
C GLU A 105 3.69 6.53 -18.71
N LEU A 106 2.44 6.94 -18.45
CA LEU A 106 1.77 6.66 -17.18
C LEU A 106 1.75 5.15 -16.84
N ARG A 107 1.56 4.29 -17.85
CA ARG A 107 1.60 2.82 -17.69
C ARG A 107 2.92 2.28 -17.14
N THR A 108 4.05 2.96 -17.36
CA THR A 108 5.35 2.52 -16.81
C THR A 108 5.54 2.95 -15.36
N LEU A 109 4.77 3.92 -14.89
CA LEU A 109 4.83 4.48 -13.53
C LEU A 109 3.87 3.82 -12.54
N VAL A 110 2.89 3.07 -13.03
CA VAL A 110 1.92 2.33 -12.19
C VAL A 110 2.21 0.84 -12.17
N ALA A 111 1.68 0.14 -11.16
CA ALA A 111 1.76 -1.33 -11.10
C ALA A 111 1.14 -1.98 -12.35
N LYS A 112 1.79 -3.01 -12.90
CA LYS A 112 1.22 -3.73 -14.05
C LYS A 112 -0.10 -4.38 -13.67
N TYR A 113 -1.05 -4.30 -14.59
CA TYR A 113 -2.37 -4.88 -14.45
C TYR A 113 -2.50 -6.18 -15.23
N PHE A 114 -2.97 -7.23 -14.55
CA PHE A 114 -3.09 -8.58 -15.11
C PHE A 114 -4.54 -9.01 -15.39
N GLY A 115 -5.53 -8.15 -15.13
CA GLY A 115 -6.95 -8.48 -15.28
C GLY A 115 -7.70 -8.54 -13.96
N THR A 116 -9.00 -8.87 -14.03
CA THR A 116 -9.78 -9.26 -12.86
C THR A 116 -9.92 -10.78 -12.77
N ARG A 117 -10.07 -11.30 -11.55
CA ARG A 117 -10.28 -12.72 -11.30
C ARG A 117 -11.23 -12.93 -10.13
N ARG A 118 -12.15 -13.88 -10.29
CA ARG A 118 -12.99 -14.38 -9.19
C ARG A 118 -12.20 -15.40 -8.39
N TYR A 119 -12.22 -15.23 -7.06
CA TYR A 119 -11.57 -16.14 -6.13
C TYR A 119 -12.57 -16.56 -5.05
N CYS A 120 -12.70 -17.86 -4.87
CA CYS A 120 -13.56 -18.46 -3.85
C CYS A 120 -12.77 -18.64 -2.56
N TYR A 121 -13.23 -18.05 -1.48
CA TYR A 121 -12.70 -18.28 -0.14
C TYR A 121 -13.83 -18.59 0.83
N ASN A 122 -13.72 -19.69 1.57
CA ASN A 122 -14.74 -20.15 2.54
C ASN A 122 -16.17 -20.21 1.96
N GLY A 123 -16.31 -20.59 0.68
CA GLY A 123 -17.60 -20.67 -0.01
C GLY A 123 -18.16 -19.33 -0.51
N PHE A 124 -17.43 -18.23 -0.33
CA PHE A 124 -17.78 -16.92 -0.90
C PHE A 124 -16.92 -16.61 -2.11
N GLU A 125 -17.57 -16.36 -3.24
CA GLU A 125 -16.90 -15.76 -4.40
C GLU A 125 -16.76 -14.25 -4.22
N GLN A 126 -15.56 -13.76 -4.50
CA GLN A 126 -15.25 -12.35 -4.57
C GLN A 126 -14.40 -12.07 -5.80
N GLU A 127 -14.70 -10.97 -6.48
CA GLU A 127 -13.90 -10.49 -7.60
C GLU A 127 -12.74 -9.62 -7.08
N TYR A 128 -11.56 -9.84 -7.65
CA TYR A 128 -10.34 -9.13 -7.33
C TYR A 128 -9.72 -8.54 -8.59
N ILE A 129 -9.09 -7.37 -8.45
CA ILE A 129 -8.16 -6.83 -9.43
C ILE A 129 -6.77 -7.44 -9.17
N ILE A 130 -6.11 -7.95 -10.21
CA ILE A 130 -4.77 -8.53 -10.13
C ILE A 130 -3.74 -7.49 -10.59
N LEU A 131 -2.84 -7.12 -9.68
CA LEU A 131 -1.78 -6.15 -9.91
C LEU A 131 -0.39 -6.76 -9.62
N GLU A 132 0.65 -6.14 -10.15
CA GLU A 132 2.04 -6.46 -9.79
C GLU A 132 2.32 -6.15 -8.32
N ASP A 133 3.02 -7.06 -7.65
CA ASP A 133 3.57 -6.78 -6.34
C ASP A 133 4.82 -5.90 -6.48
N LEU A 134 4.68 -4.61 -6.20
CA LEU A 134 5.80 -3.65 -6.27
C LEU A 134 6.90 -3.94 -5.25
N THR A 135 6.62 -4.74 -4.22
CA THR A 135 7.62 -5.15 -3.23
C THR A 135 8.34 -6.43 -3.63
N GLN A 136 7.97 -7.04 -4.76
CA GLN A 136 8.64 -8.21 -5.27
C GLN A 136 10.13 -7.90 -5.47
N ARG A 137 10.99 -8.80 -4.98
CA ARG A 137 12.46 -8.70 -5.01
C ARG A 137 13.08 -7.70 -4.02
N MET A 138 12.29 -7.07 -3.16
CA MET A 138 12.82 -6.35 -2.00
C MET A 138 13.03 -7.34 -0.85
N LEU A 139 14.20 -7.29 -0.20
CA LEU A 139 14.48 -8.11 0.98
C LEU A 139 13.68 -7.62 2.20
N GLU A 140 13.73 -6.31 2.43
CA GLU A 140 13.07 -5.62 3.54
C GLU A 140 12.36 -4.36 2.99
N PRO A 141 11.19 -4.54 2.33
CA PRO A 141 10.44 -3.40 1.78
C PRO A 141 9.95 -2.46 2.89
N CYS A 142 10.36 -1.19 2.80
CA CYS A 142 9.83 -0.10 3.61
C CYS A 142 8.80 0.69 2.80
N ILE A 143 7.53 0.62 3.19
CA ILE A 143 6.42 1.18 2.42
C ILE A 143 5.91 2.46 3.06
N MET A 144 5.68 3.48 2.25
CA MET A 144 5.02 4.73 2.64
C MET A 144 3.94 5.04 1.62
N ASP A 145 2.70 5.28 2.08
CA ASP A 145 1.60 5.74 1.24
C ASP A 145 1.41 7.26 1.41
N VAL A 146 1.51 8.00 0.31
CA VAL A 146 1.37 9.46 0.27
C VAL A 146 0.21 9.80 -0.65
N LYS A 147 -0.87 10.33 -0.08
CA LYS A 147 -2.01 10.83 -0.84
C LYS A 147 -1.63 12.16 -1.51
N ILE A 148 -1.73 12.19 -2.84
CA ILE A 148 -1.53 13.37 -3.70
C ILE A 148 -2.84 14.17 -3.78
#